data_AF-U5F9B5-F1
#
_entry.id   AF-U5F9B5-F1
#
_cell.length_a   1.000
_cell.length_b   1.000
_cell.length_c   1.000
_cell.angle_alpha   90.00
_cell.angle_beta   90.00
_cell.angle_gamma   90.00
#
_symmetry.space_group_name_H-M   'P 1'
#
loop_
_entity.id
_entity.type
_entity.pdbx_description
1 polymer ?
#
loop_
_entity_poly.entity_id
_entity_poly.type
_entity_poly.pdbx_seq_one_letter_code
_entity_poly.pdbx_strand_id
1 'polypeptide(L)' 'MVQVKVFDEEHEDDLSDMINAFLEDNPDIDVVDIKFSTSCSIQEEEQIYCFSALLIYRT' A
#
# COMPACT_ATOMS: atom_id res chain seq x y z
N MET A 1 0.46 9.30 -18.10
CA MET A 1 -0.89 8.64 -18.05
C MET A 1 -1.24 8.39 -16.60
N VAL A 2 -2.52 8.46 -16.17
CA VAL A 2 -2.88 8.09 -14.78
C VAL A 2 -2.82 6.57 -14.63
N GLN A 3 -2.13 6.10 -13.59
CA GLN A 3 -1.95 4.70 -13.25
C GLN A 3 -2.27 4.45 -11.78
N VAL A 4 -2.49 3.19 -11.45
CA VAL A 4 -2.75 2.74 -10.08
C VAL A 4 -1.91 1.51 -9.73
N LYS A 5 -1.52 1.40 -8.46
CA LYS A 5 -0.85 0.21 -7.89
C LYS A 5 -1.43 -0.04 -6.51
N VAL A 6 -1.78 -1.29 -6.23
CA VAL A 6 -2.25 -1.73 -4.91
C VAL A 6 -1.10 -2.41 -4.19
N PHE A 7 -0.98 -2.12 -2.91
CA PHE A 7 -0.07 -2.75 -1.97
C PHE A 7 -0.91 -3.32 -0.83
N ASP A 8 -0.52 -4.48 -0.31
CA ASP A 8 -1.15 -5.14 0.81
C ASP A 8 -0.10 -5.87 1.65
N GLU A 9 -0.18 -5.73 2.97
CA GLU A 9 0.73 -6.34 3.95
C GLU A 9 0.00 -6.68 5.25
N GLU A 10 0.55 -7.63 5.99
CA GLU A 10 0.03 -8.02 7.32
C GLU A 10 0.46 -7.04 8.42
N HIS A 11 1.48 -6.22 8.17
CA HIS A 11 2.01 -5.21 9.09
C HIS A 11 2.08 -3.83 8.44
N GLU A 12 1.77 -2.77 9.20
CA GLU A 12 1.75 -1.39 8.70
C GLU A 12 3.14 -0.88 8.29
N ASP A 13 4.19 -1.26 9.03
CA ASP A 13 5.57 -0.89 8.71
C ASP A 13 6.03 -1.53 7.39
N ASP A 14 5.71 -2.80 7.16
CA ASP A 14 6.05 -3.51 5.91
C ASP A 14 5.35 -2.85 4.70
N LEU A 15 4.10 -2.42 4.87
CA LEU A 15 3.36 -1.67 3.85
C LEU A 15 4.08 -0.37 3.50
N SER A 16 4.55 0.34 4.52
CA SER A 16 5.25 1.62 4.36
C SER A 16 6.59 1.43 3.63
N ASP A 17 7.36 0.42 4.02
CA ASP A 17 8.64 0.08 3.38
C ASP A 17 8.44 -0.31 1.91
N MET A 18 7.42 -1.10 1.59
CA MET A 18 7.14 -1.49 0.21
C MET A 18 6.72 -0.31 -0.67
N ILE A 19 5.90 0.61 -0.15
CA ILE A 19 5.51 1.81 -0.89
C ILE A 19 6.73 2.73 -1.09
N ASN A 20 7.54 2.96 -0.05
CA ASN A 20 8.73 3.81 -0.13
C ASN A 20 9.74 3.24 -1.14
N ALA A 21 10.01 1.94 -1.11
CA ALA A 21 10.89 1.28 -2.09
C ALA A 21 10.38 1.49 -3.53
N PHE A 22 9.07 1.38 -3.76
CA PHE A 22 8.50 1.66 -5.08
C PHE A 22 8.70 3.11 -5.52
N LEU A 23 8.55 4.08 -4.62
CA LEU A 23 8.77 5.50 -4.92
C LEU A 23 10.24 5.80 -5.19
N GLU A 24 11.15 5.20 -4.43
CA GLU A 24 12.61 5.32 -4.62
C GLU A 24 13.06 4.74 -5.97
N ASP A 25 12.53 3.58 -6.35
CA ASP A 25 12.82 2.93 -7.63
C ASP A 25 12.24 3.69 -8.83
N ASN A 26 11.27 4.59 -8.61
CA ASN A 26 10.56 5.32 -9.65
C ASN A 26 10.55 6.84 -9.38
N PRO A 27 11.72 7.51 -9.39
CA PRO A 27 11.83 8.91 -8.95
C PRO A 27 11.09 9.93 -9.83
N ASP A 28 10.75 9.55 -11.06
CA ASP A 28 10.08 10.42 -12.03
C ASP A 28 8.55 10.39 -11.95
N ILE A 29 7.96 9.57 -11.06
CA ILE A 29 6.49 9.49 -10.96
C ILE A 29 5.92 10.67 -10.16
N ASP A 30 4.84 11.24 -10.68
CA ASP A 30 4.02 12.23 -9.99
C ASP A 30 2.95 11.50 -9.16
N VAL A 31 3.15 11.45 -7.83
CA VAL A 31 2.18 10.86 -6.90
C VAL A 31 0.95 11.76 -6.81
N VAL A 32 -0.20 11.21 -7.18
CA VAL A 32 -1.49 11.92 -7.15
C VAL A 32 -2.18 11.75 -5.81
N ASP A 33 -2.23 10.51 -5.29
CA ASP A 33 -2.88 10.19 -4.02
C ASP A 33 -2.43 8.81 -3.50
N ILE A 34 -2.54 8.59 -2.20
CA ILE A 34 -2.37 7.28 -1.55
C ILE A 34 -3.58 7.05 -0.65
N LYS A 35 -4.40 6.06 -0.99
CA LYS A 35 -5.59 5.71 -0.21
C LYS A 35 -5.31 4.47 0.64
N PHE A 36 -5.17 4.68 1.94
CA PHE A 36 -5.01 3.61 2.91
C PHE A 36 -6.36 2.98 3.27
N SER A 37 -6.37 1.65 3.45
CA SER A 37 -7.49 0.88 3.95
C SER A 37 -6.95 -0.25 4.82
N THR A 38 -7.55 -0.43 6.00
CA THR A 38 -7.28 -1.58 6.86
C THR A 38 -8.53 -2.42 6.98
N SER A 39 -8.34 -3.72 7.08
CA SER A 39 -9.39 -4.66 7.46
C SER A 39 -8.84 -5.60 8.52
N CYS A 40 -9.72 -6.08 9.39
CA CYS A 40 -9.38 -7.15 10.30
C CYS A 40 -10.43 -8.25 10.21
N SER A 41 -9.98 -9.48 10.38
CA SER A 41 -10.86 -10.63 10.53
C SER A 41 -10.36 -11.49 11.69
N ILE A 42 -11.28 -12.23 12.29
CA ILE A 42 -10.95 -13.24 13.28
C ILE A 42 -10.99 -14.57 12.56
N GLN A 43 -9.85 -15.26 12.50
CA GLN A 43 -9.75 -16.60 11.98
C GLN A 43 -9.34 -17.51 13.14
N GLU A 44 -10.23 -18.45 13.49
CA GLU A 44 -10.13 -19.23 14.72
C GLU A 44 -10.08 -18.33 15.98
N GLU A 45 -8.95 -18.31 16.69
CA GLU A 45 -8.69 -17.46 17.87
C GLU A 45 -7.65 -16.36 17.60
N GLU A 46 -7.19 -16.22 16.36
CA GLU A 46 -6.21 -15.22 15.95
C GLU A 46 -6.87 -14.04 15.22
N GLN A 47 -6.42 -12.83 15.56
CA GLN A 47 -6.82 -11.61 14.87
C GLN A 47 -5.83 -11.31 13.75
N ILE A 48 -6.33 -11.33 12.51
CA ILE A 48 -5.55 -11.05 11.32
C ILE A 48 -5.85 -9.64 10.85
N TYR A 49 -4.80 -8.86 10.59
CA TYR A 49 -4.90 -7.55 9.97
C TYR A 49 -4.42 -7.60 8.52
N CYS A 50 -5.15 -6.94 7.62
CA CYS A 50 -4.67 -6.64 6.28
C CYS A 50 -4.62 -5.12 6.14
N PHE A 51 -3.41 -4.60 6.02
CA PHE A 51 -3.12 -3.21 5.72
C PHE A 51 -2.93 -3.10 4.21
N SER A 52 -3.63 -2.17 3.58
CA SER A 52 -3.56 -2.01 2.13
C SER A 52 -3.54 -0.54 1.74
N ALA A 53 -2.89 -0.24 0.61
CA ALA A 53 -2.85 1.09 0.05
C ALA A 53 -3.03 1.05 -1.47
N LEU A 54 -3.91 1.91 -1.98
CA LEU A 54 -4.00 2.22 -3.41
C LEU A 54 -3.18 3.48 -3.70
N LEU A 55 -2.06 3.32 -4.39
CA LEU A 55 -1.28 4.41 -4.94
C LEU A 55 -1.84 4.82 -6.30
N ILE A 56 -2.14 6.10 -6.46
CA ILE A 56 -2.54 6.72 -7.74
C ILE A 56 -1.40 7.64 -8.16
N TYR A 57 -0.87 7.45 -9.36
CA TYR A 57 0.32 8.16 -9.83
C TYR A 57 0.25 8.44 -11.34
N ARG A 58 1.17 9.27 -11.84
CA ARG A 58 1.38 9.52 -13.26
C ARG A 58 2.85 9.31 -13.63
N THR A 59 3.06 8.67 -14.77
CA THR A 59 4.32 8.64 -15.53
C THR A 59 4.21 9.50 -16.78
#